data_AF-A0A934J670-F1
#
_entry.id   AF-A0A934J670-F1
#
_cell.length_a   1.000
_cell.length_b   1.000
_cell.length_c   1.000
_cell.angle_alpha   90.00
_cell.angle_beta   90.00
_cell.angle_gamma   90.00
#
_symmetry.space_group_name_H-M   'P 1'
#
loop_
_entity.id
_entity.type
_entity.pdbx_description
1 polymer ?
#
loop_
_entity_poly.entity_id
_entity_poly.type
_entity_poly.pdbx_seq_one_letter_code
_entity_poly.pdbx_strand_id
1 'polypeptide(L)'
;MIKAYDDMLESIKVFEASQEANNGQLAAAAAEVDQARQQYNTLLEKALEDPELATDVAKAQGVIAISEARLQRLRANQDAGKKPYPDGMAVAFMNVQAEIRRRIADGSLLREEFQPLLDELDAHRQAYTAKLAAVFVKMQQVNQSLAHVQHTTANAVMRFTGKEERYGLMGPLALSESDFKEWAWVDHYQYTNDLSKIRKSVLEEVSAEVKLPPVSIQNVITPTSENYQSAKQL
;
A
#
# COMPACT_ATOMS: atom_id res chain seq x y z
N MET A 1 5.65 -0.95 -13.11
CA MET A 1 7.03 -1.12 -13.65
C MET A 1 7.41 0.12 -14.47
N ILE A 2 8.62 0.67 -14.29
CA ILE A 2 9.04 1.92 -14.94
C ILE A 2 9.67 1.59 -16.30
N LYS A 3 8.94 1.78 -17.40
CA LYS A 3 9.39 1.37 -18.74
C LYS A 3 10.75 1.96 -19.14
N ALA A 4 11.01 3.23 -18.82
CA ALA A 4 12.29 3.88 -19.11
C ALA A 4 13.49 3.21 -18.40
N TYR A 5 13.25 2.54 -17.26
CA TYR A 5 14.28 1.80 -16.54
C TYR A 5 14.64 0.50 -17.28
N ASP A 6 13.64 -0.21 -17.80
CA ASP A 6 13.86 -1.44 -18.57
C ASP A 6 14.61 -1.13 -19.89
N ASP A 7 14.21 -0.05 -20.58
CA ASP A 7 14.89 0.42 -21.80
C ASP A 7 16.36 0.82 -21.53
N MET A 8 16.65 1.41 -20.35
CA MET A 8 18.00 1.73 -19.92
C MET A 8 18.82 0.47 -19.64
N LEU A 9 18.25 -0.52 -18.94
CA LEU A 9 18.93 -1.79 -18.66
C LEU A 9 19.28 -2.54 -19.95
N GLU A 10 18.39 -2.54 -20.94
CA GLU A 10 18.66 -3.17 -22.22
C GLU A 10 19.80 -2.45 -22.97
N SER A 11 19.81 -1.11 -22.93
CA SER A 11 20.89 -0.32 -23.51
C SER A 11 22.26 -0.59 -22.86
N ILE A 12 22.29 -0.82 -21.55
CA ILE A 12 23.50 -1.21 -20.81
C ILE A 12 23.99 -2.59 -21.28
N LYS A 13 23.10 -3.58 -21.36
CA LYS A 13 23.45 -4.94 -21.81
C LYS A 13 24.05 -4.95 -23.21
N VAL A 14 23.43 -4.22 -24.15
CA VAL A 14 23.93 -4.11 -25.53
C VAL A 14 25.33 -3.50 -25.55
N PHE A 15 25.58 -2.48 -24.72
CA PHE A 15 26.90 -1.87 -24.62
C PHE A 15 27.95 -2.82 -24.02
N GLU A 16 27.63 -3.52 -22.93
CA GLU A 16 28.53 -4.49 -22.31
C GLU A 16 28.88 -5.63 -23.27
N ALA A 17 27.90 -6.17 -23.99
CA ALA A 17 28.13 -7.21 -25.01
C ALA A 17 29.05 -6.71 -26.13
N SER A 18 28.92 -5.44 -26.55
CA SER A 18 29.81 -4.84 -27.55
C SER A 18 31.25 -4.69 -27.05
N GLN A 19 31.44 -4.36 -25.77
CA GLN A 19 32.76 -4.27 -25.13
C GLN A 19 33.42 -5.65 -25.02
N GLU A 20 32.66 -6.67 -24.62
CA GLU A 20 33.15 -8.05 -24.56
C GLU A 20 33.57 -8.58 -25.93
N ALA A 21 32.79 -8.31 -26.98
CA ALA A 21 33.15 -8.68 -28.36
C ALA A 21 34.45 -8.00 -28.81
N ASN A 22 34.62 -6.70 -28.53
CA ASN A 22 35.83 -5.96 -28.86
C ASN A 22 37.06 -6.47 -28.08
N ASN A 23 36.89 -6.79 -26.80
CA ASN A 23 37.94 -7.39 -25.97
C ASN A 23 38.31 -8.79 -26.46
N GLY A 24 37.34 -9.60 -26.90
CA GLY A 24 37.58 -10.91 -27.50
C GLY A 24 38.40 -10.84 -28.78
N GLN A 25 38.14 -9.85 -29.65
CA GLN A 25 38.94 -9.62 -30.86
C GLN A 25 40.40 -9.24 -30.54
N LEU A 26 40.62 -8.43 -29.50
CA LEU A 26 41.97 -8.09 -29.05
C LEU A 26 42.72 -9.27 -28.44
N ALA A 27 42.02 -10.08 -27.63
CA ALA A 27 42.59 -11.30 -27.05
C ALA A 27 42.99 -12.31 -28.15
N ALA A 28 42.13 -12.49 -29.17
CA ALA A 28 42.43 -13.34 -30.32
C ALA A 28 43.63 -12.82 -31.12
N ALA A 29 43.69 -11.51 -31.41
CA ALA A 29 44.81 -10.91 -32.12
C ALA A 29 46.13 -10.97 -31.32
N ALA A 30 46.08 -10.88 -29.99
CA ALA A 30 47.25 -11.07 -29.14
C ALA A 30 47.75 -12.54 -29.18
N ALA A 31 46.83 -13.50 -29.12
CA ALA A 31 47.16 -14.92 -29.24
C ALA A 31 47.77 -15.26 -30.62
N GLU A 32 47.27 -14.66 -31.71
CA GLU A 32 47.84 -14.79 -33.06
C GLU A 32 49.31 -14.31 -33.10
N VAL A 33 49.63 -13.18 -32.44
CA VAL A 33 51.00 -12.66 -32.34
C VAL A 33 51.89 -13.62 -31.57
N ASP A 34 51.42 -14.12 -30.42
CA ASP A 34 52.20 -15.04 -29.59
C ASP A 34 52.46 -16.37 -30.31
N GLN A 35 51.46 -16.90 -31.03
CA GLN A 35 51.61 -18.10 -31.84
C GLN A 35 52.61 -17.88 -32.99
N ALA A 36 52.55 -16.74 -33.69
CA ALA A 36 53.50 -16.40 -34.75
C ALA A 36 54.94 -16.27 -34.21
N ARG A 37 55.11 -15.70 -33.01
CA ARG A 37 56.42 -15.62 -32.32
C ARG A 37 56.96 -16.98 -31.94
N GLN A 38 56.12 -17.87 -31.42
CA GLN A 38 56.53 -19.25 -31.12
C GLN A 38 56.98 -19.98 -32.38
N GLN A 39 56.21 -19.91 -33.47
CA GLN A 39 56.56 -20.52 -34.75
C GLN A 39 57.87 -19.98 -35.32
N TYR A 40 58.07 -18.66 -35.27
CA TYR A 40 59.33 -18.03 -35.67
C TYR A 40 60.51 -18.52 -34.84
N ASN A 41 60.40 -18.55 -33.52
CA ASN A 41 61.48 -19.00 -32.64
C ASN A 41 61.87 -20.47 -32.93
N THR A 42 60.87 -21.34 -33.11
CA THR A 42 61.12 -22.74 -33.49
C THR A 42 61.78 -22.88 -34.87
N LEU A 43 61.40 -22.04 -35.84
CA LEU A 43 62.03 -22.04 -37.17
C LEU A 43 63.43 -21.46 -37.14
N LEU A 44 63.67 -20.43 -36.33
CA LEU A 44 64.98 -19.82 -36.14
C LEU A 44 65.96 -20.82 -35.51
N GLU A 45 65.53 -21.55 -34.47
CA GLU A 45 66.34 -22.61 -33.85
C GLU A 45 66.74 -23.69 -34.86
N LYS A 46 65.80 -24.14 -35.72
CA LYS A 46 66.10 -25.11 -36.78
C LYS A 46 67.01 -24.55 -37.87
N ALA A 47 66.84 -23.29 -38.23
CA ALA A 47 67.66 -22.63 -39.25
C ALA A 47 69.12 -22.36 -38.81
N LEU A 48 69.40 -22.38 -37.50
CA LEU A 48 70.78 -22.36 -36.99
C LEU A 48 71.54 -23.65 -37.33
N GLU A 49 70.82 -24.76 -37.51
CA GLU A 49 71.38 -26.07 -37.88
C GLU A 49 71.27 -26.35 -39.40
N ASP A 50 70.29 -25.76 -40.08
CA ASP A 50 70.06 -25.87 -41.53
C ASP A 50 69.88 -24.50 -42.20
N PRO A 51 70.92 -23.97 -42.88
CA PRO A 51 70.88 -22.67 -43.55
C PRO A 51 69.84 -22.55 -44.68
N GLU A 52 69.34 -23.67 -45.24
CA GLU A 52 68.33 -23.64 -46.32
C GLU A 52 66.99 -23.07 -45.85
N LEU A 53 66.73 -23.08 -44.53
CA LEU A 53 65.51 -22.57 -43.90
C LEU A 53 65.48 -21.03 -43.74
N ALA A 54 66.55 -20.31 -44.12
CA ALA A 54 66.64 -18.85 -43.96
C ALA A 54 65.48 -18.08 -44.62
N THR A 55 64.97 -18.58 -45.76
CA THR A 55 63.83 -17.97 -46.47
C THR A 55 62.53 -18.12 -45.68
N ASP A 56 62.35 -19.23 -44.97
CA ASP A 56 61.14 -19.48 -44.18
C ASP A 56 61.16 -18.75 -42.84
N VAL A 57 62.35 -18.54 -42.26
CA VAL A 57 62.55 -17.62 -41.12
C VAL A 57 62.16 -16.19 -41.51
N ALA A 58 62.58 -15.71 -42.69
CA ALA A 58 62.21 -14.38 -43.18
C ALA A 58 60.69 -14.23 -43.40
N LYS A 59 60.03 -15.28 -43.93
CA LYS A 59 58.56 -15.29 -44.04
C LYS A 59 57.88 -15.26 -42.67
N ALA A 60 58.34 -16.06 -41.72
CA ALA A 60 57.79 -16.10 -40.36
C ALA A 60 57.95 -14.75 -39.64
N GLN A 61 59.08 -14.06 -39.84
CA GLN A 61 59.29 -12.70 -39.35
C GLN A 61 58.30 -11.70 -39.99
N GLY A 62 58.02 -11.84 -41.29
CA GLY A 62 56.99 -11.04 -41.97
C GLY A 62 55.58 -11.27 -41.41
N VAL A 63 55.24 -12.52 -41.06
CA VAL A 63 53.96 -12.86 -40.42
C VAL A 63 53.83 -12.19 -39.05
N ILE A 64 54.89 -12.16 -38.23
CA ILE A 64 54.90 -11.43 -36.96
C ILE A 64 54.65 -9.93 -37.18
N ALA A 65 55.35 -9.31 -38.12
CA ALA A 65 55.19 -7.88 -38.37
C ALA A 65 53.75 -7.53 -38.79
N ILE A 66 53.12 -8.39 -39.60
CA ILE A 66 51.72 -8.21 -40.02
C ILE A 66 50.76 -8.38 -38.84
N SER A 67 50.94 -9.41 -38.01
CA SER A 67 50.06 -9.65 -36.85
C SER A 67 50.21 -8.58 -35.77
N GLU A 68 51.43 -8.09 -35.53
CA GLU A 68 51.70 -6.96 -34.61
C GLU A 68 51.07 -5.66 -35.12
N ALA A 69 51.19 -5.37 -36.42
CA ALA A 69 50.54 -4.21 -37.02
C ALA A 69 49.00 -4.30 -36.93
N ARG A 70 48.43 -5.51 -37.07
CA ARG A 70 46.99 -5.77 -36.88
C ARG A 70 46.58 -5.51 -35.43
N LEU A 71 47.33 -6.03 -34.46
CA LEU A 71 47.07 -5.81 -33.04
C LEU A 71 47.17 -4.32 -32.66
N GLN A 72 48.18 -3.61 -33.17
CA GLN A 72 48.33 -2.16 -32.94
C GLN A 72 47.16 -1.35 -33.53
N ARG A 73 46.70 -1.69 -34.73
CA ARG A 73 45.52 -1.05 -35.33
C ARG A 73 44.25 -1.29 -34.51
N LEU A 74 44.04 -2.52 -34.02
CA LEU A 74 42.89 -2.84 -33.17
C LEU A 74 42.93 -2.07 -31.85
N ARG A 75 44.10 -1.96 -31.22
CA ARG A 75 44.29 -1.14 -29.99
C ARG A 75 44.01 0.34 -30.25
N ALA A 76 44.58 0.90 -31.32
CA ALA A 76 44.37 2.30 -31.68
C ALA A 76 42.89 2.61 -31.96
N ASN A 77 42.17 1.70 -32.63
CA ASN A 77 40.74 1.84 -32.87
C ASN A 77 39.92 1.76 -31.58
N GLN A 78 40.31 0.89 -30.64
CA GLN A 78 39.63 0.78 -29.34
C GLN A 78 39.87 2.03 -28.48
N ASP A 79 41.09 2.55 -28.44
CA ASP A 79 41.44 3.74 -27.66
C ASP A 79 40.82 5.02 -28.24
N ALA A 80 40.73 5.15 -29.57
CA ALA A 80 40.05 6.27 -30.23
C ALA A 80 38.52 6.26 -30.02
N GLY A 81 37.93 5.09 -29.73
CA GLY A 81 36.51 4.89 -29.50
C GLY A 81 36.08 4.80 -28.03
N LYS A 82 37.00 4.94 -27.06
CA LYS A 82 36.70 4.86 -25.62
C LYS A 82 35.79 6.00 -25.17
N LYS A 83 34.48 5.81 -25.33
CA LYS A 83 33.49 6.58 -24.59
C LYS A 83 33.31 5.92 -23.22
N PRO A 84 33.29 6.70 -22.12
CA PRO A 84 33.06 6.13 -20.79
C PRO A 84 31.66 5.52 -20.64
N TYR A 85 30.71 5.89 -21.52
CA TYR A 85 29.33 5.40 -21.55
C TYR A 85 28.84 5.32 -23.01
N PRO A 86 27.85 4.46 -23.33
CA PRO A 86 27.22 4.45 -24.65
C PRO A 86 26.51 5.77 -24.94
N ASP A 87 26.43 6.12 -26.22
CA ASP A 87 25.70 7.32 -26.65
C ASP A 87 24.23 7.25 -26.22
N GLY A 88 23.72 8.32 -25.62
CA GLY A 88 22.34 8.39 -25.13
C GLY A 88 22.11 7.92 -23.69
N MET A 89 23.11 7.36 -22.99
CA MET A 89 22.95 6.94 -21.58
C MET A 89 22.57 8.10 -20.65
N ALA A 90 23.17 9.27 -20.83
CA ALA A 90 22.80 10.46 -20.06
C ALA A 90 21.31 10.83 -20.26
N VAL A 91 20.78 10.65 -21.47
CA VAL A 91 19.37 10.88 -21.79
C VAL A 91 18.50 9.79 -21.18
N ALA A 92 18.93 8.52 -21.21
CA ALA A 92 18.23 7.42 -20.57
C ALA A 92 18.09 7.64 -19.05
N PHE A 93 19.16 8.05 -18.36
CA PHE A 93 19.10 8.41 -16.94
C PHE A 93 18.12 9.55 -16.66
N MET A 94 18.15 10.61 -17.48
CA MET A 94 17.20 11.72 -17.34
C MET A 94 15.76 11.28 -17.55
N ASN A 95 15.51 10.37 -18.51
CA ASN A 95 14.18 9.83 -18.78
C ASN A 95 13.65 8.97 -17.62
N VAL A 96 14.50 8.12 -17.02
CA VAL A 96 14.14 7.35 -15.81
C VAL A 96 13.78 8.30 -14.68
N GLN A 97 14.61 9.31 -14.43
CA GLN A 97 14.36 10.28 -13.37
C GLN A 97 13.07 11.08 -13.60
N ALA A 98 12.79 11.48 -14.84
CA ALA A 98 11.57 12.18 -15.22
C ALA A 98 10.33 11.30 -15.02
N GLU A 99 10.36 10.03 -15.42
CA GLU A 99 9.24 9.11 -15.26
C GLU A 99 8.97 8.79 -13.79
N ILE A 100 10.00 8.63 -12.96
CA ILE A 100 9.84 8.50 -11.50
C ILE A 100 9.13 9.73 -10.93
N ARG A 101 9.61 10.93 -11.25
CA ARG A 101 9.00 12.17 -10.77
C ARG A 101 7.56 12.30 -11.24
N ARG A 102 7.26 11.92 -12.49
CA ARG A 102 5.91 11.93 -13.06
C ARG A 102 4.98 10.98 -12.31
N ARG A 103 5.39 9.73 -12.11
CA ARG A 103 4.62 8.69 -11.40
C ARG A 103 4.36 9.03 -9.92
N ILE A 104 5.27 9.76 -9.30
CA ILE A 104 5.07 10.32 -7.96
C ILE A 104 4.06 11.47 -8.02
N ALA A 105 4.25 12.43 -8.94
CA ALA A 105 3.43 13.63 -9.04
C ALA A 105 1.98 13.34 -9.45
N ASP A 106 1.76 12.38 -10.36
CA ASP A 106 0.42 11.97 -10.80
C ASP A 106 -0.21 10.90 -9.88
N GLY A 107 0.51 10.49 -8.83
CA GLY A 107 0.05 9.53 -7.83
C GLY A 107 -0.20 8.12 -8.38
N SER A 108 0.30 7.78 -9.56
CA SER A 108 0.13 6.43 -10.11
C SER A 108 0.79 5.38 -9.21
N LEU A 109 1.92 5.72 -8.59
CA LEU A 109 2.66 4.82 -7.70
C LEU A 109 1.87 4.52 -6.41
N LEU A 110 1.17 5.52 -5.89
CA LEU A 110 0.23 5.34 -4.77
C LEU A 110 -0.94 4.43 -5.16
N ARG A 111 -1.49 4.62 -6.36
CA ARG A 111 -2.63 3.82 -6.86
C ARG A 111 -2.25 2.38 -7.23
N GLU A 112 -1.06 2.16 -7.79
CA GLU A 112 -0.63 0.82 -8.20
C GLU A 112 -0.25 -0.04 -6.98
N GLU A 113 0.49 0.52 -6.03
CA GLU A 113 1.11 -0.26 -4.94
C GLU A 113 0.31 -0.19 -3.64
N PHE A 114 -0.30 0.96 -3.33
CA PHE A 114 -0.93 1.19 -2.03
C PHE A 114 -2.46 1.03 -2.08
N GLN A 115 -3.09 1.13 -3.25
CA GLN A 115 -4.55 1.05 -3.35
C GLN A 115 -5.14 -0.23 -2.73
N PRO A 116 -4.57 -1.44 -2.94
CA PRO A 116 -5.12 -2.64 -2.30
C PRO A 116 -5.12 -2.56 -0.77
N LEU A 117 -4.06 -1.98 -0.19
CA LEU A 117 -3.93 -1.78 1.26
C LEU A 117 -4.89 -0.70 1.76
N LEU A 118 -5.08 0.37 0.99
CA LEU A 118 -6.04 1.43 1.30
C LEU A 118 -7.48 0.93 1.23
N ASP A 119 -7.80 0.07 0.26
CA ASP A 119 -9.12 -0.57 0.13
C ASP A 119 -9.39 -1.51 1.32
N GLU A 120 -8.39 -2.28 1.76
CA GLU A 120 -8.49 -3.12 2.95
C GLU A 120 -8.72 -2.28 4.23
N LEU A 121 -7.98 -1.16 4.37
CA LEU A 121 -8.21 -0.21 5.47
C LEU A 121 -9.63 0.39 5.44
N ASP A 122 -10.16 0.72 4.26
CA ASP A 122 -11.52 1.23 4.15
C ASP A 122 -12.56 0.17 4.54
N ALA A 123 -12.37 -1.08 4.13
CA ALA A 123 -13.23 -2.19 4.54
C ALA A 123 -13.22 -2.38 6.07
N HIS A 124 -12.05 -2.31 6.72
CA HIS A 124 -11.95 -2.34 8.17
C HIS A 124 -12.64 -1.15 8.85
N ARG A 125 -12.49 0.05 8.29
CA ARG A 125 -13.18 1.26 8.77
C ARG A 125 -14.70 1.10 8.70
N GLN A 126 -15.22 0.57 7.60
CA GLN A 126 -16.64 0.31 7.43
C GLN A 126 -17.15 -0.74 8.43
N ALA A 127 -16.43 -1.86 8.59
CA ALA A 127 -16.77 -2.90 9.55
C ALA A 127 -16.74 -2.41 11.01
N TYR A 128 -15.76 -1.58 11.35
CA TYR A 128 -15.68 -0.90 12.65
C TYR A 128 -16.91 -0.01 12.90
N THR A 129 -17.25 0.82 11.91
CA THR A 129 -18.40 1.73 11.96
C THR A 129 -19.71 0.96 12.16
N ALA A 130 -19.89 -0.16 11.45
CA ALA A 130 -21.05 -1.03 11.59
C ALA A 130 -21.16 -1.65 13.00
N LYS A 131 -20.04 -2.05 13.61
CA LYS A 131 -20.04 -2.53 15.00
C LYS A 131 -20.41 -1.42 15.99
N LEU A 132 -19.90 -0.21 15.78
CA LEU A 132 -20.22 0.93 16.65
C LEU A 132 -21.72 1.30 16.57
N ALA A 133 -22.30 1.24 15.37
CA ALA A 133 -23.74 1.35 15.16
C ALA A 133 -24.54 0.32 15.99
N ALA A 134 -24.14 -0.96 15.96
CA ALA A 134 -24.79 -2.00 16.75
C ALA A 134 -24.70 -1.75 18.27
N VAL A 135 -23.57 -1.21 18.75
CA VAL A 135 -23.43 -0.79 20.16
C VAL A 135 -24.44 0.28 20.52
N PHE A 136 -24.67 1.27 19.66
CA PHE A 136 -25.65 2.33 19.91
C PHE A 136 -27.09 1.84 19.88
N VAL A 137 -27.44 0.93 18.98
CA VAL A 137 -28.74 0.24 19.01
C VAL A 137 -28.92 -0.45 20.36
N LYS A 138 -27.89 -1.17 20.83
CA LYS A 138 -27.97 -1.87 22.11
C LYS A 138 -28.07 -0.92 23.31
N MET A 139 -27.32 0.18 23.29
CA MET A 139 -27.41 1.25 24.28
C MET A 139 -28.85 1.80 24.37
N GLN A 140 -29.50 2.05 23.23
CA GLN A 140 -30.88 2.54 23.20
C GLN A 140 -31.85 1.52 23.80
N GLN A 141 -31.72 0.24 23.47
CA GLN A 141 -32.54 -0.84 24.06
C GLN A 141 -32.35 -0.92 25.58
N VAL A 142 -31.11 -0.82 26.06
CA VAL A 142 -30.80 -0.83 27.50
C VAL A 142 -31.41 0.39 28.18
N ASN A 143 -31.28 1.58 27.59
CA ASN A 143 -31.85 2.81 28.13
C ASN A 143 -33.38 2.77 28.21
N GLN A 144 -34.06 2.15 27.24
CA GLN A 144 -35.51 1.91 27.30
C GLN A 144 -35.89 0.99 28.47
N SER A 145 -35.16 -0.11 28.66
CA SER A 145 -35.36 -1.04 29.78
C SER A 145 -35.12 -0.34 31.12
N LEU A 146 -34.04 0.42 31.25
CA LEU A 146 -33.72 1.21 32.44
C LEU A 146 -34.83 2.22 32.77
N ALA A 147 -35.33 2.94 31.76
CA ALA A 147 -36.44 3.88 31.95
C ALA A 147 -37.71 3.17 32.45
N HIS A 148 -38.02 1.98 31.92
CA HIS A 148 -39.16 1.18 32.38
C HIS A 148 -39.02 0.74 33.84
N VAL A 149 -37.85 0.21 34.22
CA VAL A 149 -37.55 -0.20 35.61
C VAL A 149 -37.62 0.99 36.57
N GLN A 150 -37.06 2.14 36.17
CA GLN A 150 -37.10 3.35 36.99
C GLN A 150 -38.53 3.85 37.17
N HIS A 151 -39.33 3.88 36.09
CA HIS A 151 -40.72 4.32 36.17
C HIS A 151 -41.59 3.40 37.04
N THR A 152 -41.48 2.08 36.84
CA THR A 152 -42.24 1.10 37.63
C THR A 152 -41.85 1.13 39.11
N THR A 153 -40.57 1.32 39.40
CA THR A 153 -40.08 1.43 40.79
C THR A 153 -40.53 2.74 41.43
N ALA A 154 -40.44 3.88 40.73
CA ALA A 154 -40.94 5.16 41.22
C ALA A 154 -42.44 5.11 41.56
N ASN A 155 -43.24 4.47 40.70
CA ASN A 155 -44.68 4.27 40.96
C ASN A 155 -44.93 3.40 42.19
N ALA A 156 -44.13 2.34 42.39
CA ALA A 156 -44.23 1.48 43.57
C ALA A 156 -43.86 2.25 44.85
N VAL A 157 -42.74 2.99 44.85
CA VAL A 157 -42.31 3.82 45.98
C VAL A 157 -43.38 4.85 46.32
N MET A 158 -43.96 5.53 45.33
CA MET A 158 -45.05 6.48 45.54
C MET A 158 -46.26 5.80 46.17
N ARG A 159 -46.67 4.62 45.68
CA ARG A 159 -47.82 3.88 46.19
C ARG A 159 -47.66 3.46 47.66
N PHE A 160 -46.46 3.05 48.07
CA PHE A 160 -46.22 2.50 49.41
C PHE A 160 -45.71 3.51 50.44
N THR A 161 -45.04 4.58 49.99
CA THR A 161 -44.40 5.56 50.89
C THR A 161 -45.00 6.97 50.78
N GLY A 162 -45.78 7.24 49.73
CA GLY A 162 -46.32 8.57 49.42
C GLY A 162 -45.28 9.57 48.92
N LYS A 163 -44.04 9.13 48.65
CA LYS A 163 -42.95 9.98 48.16
C LYS A 163 -42.66 9.71 46.70
N GLU A 164 -42.45 10.78 45.93
CA GLU A 164 -42.00 10.70 44.55
C GLU A 164 -40.48 10.45 44.51
N GLU A 165 -40.06 9.39 43.82
CA GLU A 165 -38.65 9.06 43.64
C GLU A 165 -38.20 9.42 42.21
N ARG A 166 -37.04 10.08 42.09
CA ARG A 166 -36.44 10.47 40.80
C ARG A 166 -35.00 9.98 40.74
N TYR A 167 -34.71 9.16 39.74
CA TYR A 167 -33.40 8.51 39.58
C TYR A 167 -32.35 9.37 38.87
N GLY A 168 -32.77 10.39 38.11
CA GLY A 168 -31.86 11.31 37.42
C GLY A 168 -32.28 12.77 37.56
N LEU A 169 -31.34 13.68 37.29
CA LEU A 169 -31.48 15.11 37.56
C LEU A 169 -32.52 15.79 36.64
N MET A 170 -32.69 15.30 35.41
CA MET A 170 -33.55 15.87 34.35
C MET A 170 -34.32 14.79 33.56
N GLY A 171 -34.47 13.59 34.12
CA GLY A 171 -35.07 12.44 33.43
C GLY A 171 -34.54 11.11 33.98
N PRO A 172 -34.89 9.98 33.35
CA PRO A 172 -34.34 8.68 33.71
C PRO A 172 -32.82 8.68 33.60
N LEU A 173 -32.14 8.01 34.53
CA LEU A 173 -30.70 7.76 34.41
C LEU A 173 -30.46 6.83 33.22
N ALA A 174 -29.58 7.23 32.30
CA ALA A 174 -29.34 6.55 31.03
C ALA A 174 -27.86 6.54 30.67
N LEU A 175 -27.45 5.53 29.90
CA LEU A 175 -26.14 5.46 29.25
C LEU A 175 -26.03 6.54 28.17
N SER A 176 -24.84 7.10 28.05
CA SER A 176 -24.44 8.14 27.11
C SER A 176 -23.38 7.62 26.14
N GLU A 177 -23.24 8.26 24.98
CA GLU A 177 -22.19 7.90 24.02
C GLU A 177 -20.78 8.08 24.59
N SER A 178 -20.58 9.06 25.49
CA SER A 178 -19.32 9.27 26.19
C SER A 178 -18.89 8.07 27.04
N ASP A 179 -19.83 7.23 27.49
CA ASP A 179 -19.51 6.03 28.26
C ASP A 179 -18.75 4.99 27.43
N PHE A 180 -18.74 5.12 26.10
CA PHE A 180 -18.03 4.23 25.18
C PHE A 180 -16.75 4.84 24.60
N LYS A 181 -16.38 6.07 25.02
CA LYS A 181 -15.27 6.84 24.43
C LYS A 181 -13.93 6.11 24.48
N GLU A 182 -13.68 5.32 25.52
CA GLU A 182 -12.43 4.55 25.68
C GLU A 182 -12.24 3.50 24.57
N TRP A 183 -13.33 2.90 24.08
CA TRP A 183 -13.30 1.85 23.07
C TRP A 183 -13.67 2.34 21.67
N ALA A 184 -14.05 3.61 21.57
CA ALA A 184 -14.46 4.23 20.32
C ALA A 184 -13.26 4.94 19.67
N TRP A 185 -12.68 4.30 18.66
CA TRP A 185 -11.61 4.79 17.79
C TRP A 185 -12.19 5.72 16.70
N VAL A 186 -12.85 6.76 17.16
CA VAL A 186 -13.34 7.89 16.35
C VAL A 186 -12.42 9.07 16.62
N ASP A 187 -12.19 9.93 15.62
CA ASP A 187 -11.31 11.09 15.79
C ASP A 187 -11.77 11.90 17.01
N HIS A 188 -10.86 12.06 17.99
CA HIS A 188 -11.16 12.73 19.24
C HIS A 188 -11.68 14.16 19.04
N TYR A 189 -11.21 14.85 17.99
CA TYR A 189 -11.63 16.21 17.66
C TYR A 189 -12.98 16.26 16.92
N GLN A 190 -13.38 15.16 16.27
CA GLN A 190 -14.63 15.06 15.51
C GLN A 190 -15.62 14.06 16.09
N TYR A 191 -15.34 13.57 17.31
CA TYR A 191 -16.07 12.47 17.95
C TYR A 191 -17.59 12.67 17.87
N THR A 192 -18.07 13.84 18.26
CA THR A 192 -19.51 14.17 18.20
C THR A 192 -20.07 14.17 16.77
N ASN A 193 -19.31 14.65 15.79
CA ASN A 193 -19.74 14.69 14.39
C ASN A 193 -19.77 13.29 13.78
N ASP A 194 -18.74 12.48 14.01
CA ASP A 194 -18.67 11.14 13.45
C ASP A 194 -19.70 10.22 14.10
N LEU A 195 -19.90 10.32 15.42
CA LEU A 195 -21.00 9.61 16.08
C LEU A 195 -22.37 10.05 15.57
N SER A 196 -22.56 11.34 15.29
CA SER A 196 -23.85 11.84 14.76
C SER A 196 -24.19 11.24 13.38
N LYS A 197 -23.18 11.02 12.52
CA LYS A 197 -23.37 10.38 11.20
C LYS A 197 -23.78 8.92 11.36
N ILE A 198 -23.13 8.20 12.27
CA ILE A 198 -23.43 6.79 12.59
C ILE A 198 -24.84 6.68 13.19
N ARG A 199 -25.21 7.60 14.08
CA ARG A 199 -26.55 7.64 14.66
C ARG A 199 -27.62 7.88 13.59
N LYS A 200 -27.35 8.80 12.66
CA LYS A 200 -28.27 9.09 11.55
C LYS A 200 -28.48 7.86 10.66
N SER A 201 -27.40 7.16 10.28
CA SER A 201 -27.52 5.94 9.46
C SER A 201 -28.28 4.82 10.18
N VAL A 202 -28.06 4.65 11.49
CA VAL A 202 -28.80 3.68 12.32
C VAL A 202 -30.28 4.00 12.39
N LEU A 203 -30.64 5.28 12.60
CA LEU A 203 -32.04 5.69 12.69
C LEU A 203 -32.76 5.56 11.35
N GLU A 204 -32.08 5.83 10.24
CA GLU A 204 -32.63 5.66 8.89
C GLU A 204 -32.88 4.18 8.53
N GLU A 205 -32.02 3.25 8.95
CA GLU A 205 -32.21 1.80 8.75
C GLU A 205 -33.31 1.20 9.66
N VAL A 206 -33.36 1.58 10.94
CA VAL A 206 -34.36 1.07 11.91
C VAL A 206 -35.77 1.61 11.60
N SER A 207 -35.88 2.78 10.98
CA SER A 207 -37.16 3.38 10.59
C SER A 207 -37.90 2.61 9.49
N ALA A 208 -37.22 1.72 8.76
CA ALA A 208 -37.86 0.90 7.73
C ALA A 208 -38.62 -0.32 8.31
N GLU A 209 -38.30 -0.78 9.53
CA GLU A 209 -38.84 -2.05 10.06
C GLU A 209 -39.57 -1.96 11.41
N VAL A 210 -39.52 -0.84 12.14
CA VAL A 210 -40.19 -0.78 13.45
C VAL A 210 -41.63 -0.26 13.34
N LYS A 211 -42.54 -1.13 12.88
CA LYS A 211 -43.95 -1.06 13.32
C LYS A 211 -43.99 -1.51 14.78
N LEU A 212 -43.91 -0.56 15.70
CA LEU A 212 -44.22 -0.85 17.10
C LEU A 212 -45.65 -1.40 17.19
N PRO A 213 -45.91 -2.49 17.93
CA PRO A 213 -47.28 -2.85 18.26
C PRO A 213 -47.92 -1.69 19.04
N PRO A 214 -49.22 -1.41 18.83
CA PRO A 214 -49.89 -0.33 19.53
C PRO A 214 -49.77 -0.55 21.03
N VAL A 215 -49.31 0.48 21.75
CA VAL A 215 -49.39 0.54 23.20
C VAL A 215 -50.86 0.43 23.57
N SER A 216 -51.27 -0.71 24.11
CA SER A 216 -52.58 -0.84 24.75
C SER A 216 -52.55 0.01 26.02
N ILE A 217 -53.05 1.23 25.91
CA ILE A 217 -53.43 2.01 27.07
C ILE A 217 -54.65 1.30 27.65
N GLN A 218 -54.45 0.50 28.70
CA GLN A 218 -55.57 0.05 29.51
C GLN A 218 -56.25 1.31 30.05
N ASN A 219 -57.50 1.53 29.60
CA ASN A 219 -58.36 2.57 30.09
C ASN A 219 -58.33 2.57 31.61
N VAL A 220 -57.78 3.62 32.19
CA VAL A 220 -58.01 3.97 33.59
C VAL A 220 -59.52 4.19 33.69
N ILE A 221 -60.22 3.23 34.28
CA ILE A 221 -61.60 3.43 34.71
C ILE A 221 -61.53 4.54 35.76
N THR A 222 -61.86 5.74 35.33
CA THR A 222 -62.12 6.87 36.22
C THR A 222 -63.36 6.47 37.02
N PRO A 223 -63.33 6.40 38.35
CA PRO A 223 -64.54 6.19 39.12
C PRO A 223 -65.42 7.43 38.92
N THR A 224 -66.48 7.30 38.13
CA THR A 224 -67.52 8.32 38.00
C THR A 224 -68.14 8.55 39.37
N SER A 225 -68.02 9.79 39.83
CA SER A 225 -68.59 10.33 41.06
C SER A 225 -70.11 10.42 40.97
N GLU A 226 -70.82 9.30 40.99
CA GLU A 226 -72.29 9.26 41.10
C GLU A 226 -72.68 8.01 41.91
N ASN A 227 -72.49 8.11 43.23
CA ASN A 227 -73.31 7.45 44.27
C ASN A 227 -72.68 7.70 45.66
N TYR A 228 -72.73 8.95 46.11
CA TYR A 228 -72.61 9.30 47.53
C TYR A 228 -73.80 10.19 47.92
N GLN A 229 -75.00 9.70 47.62
CA GLN A 229 -76.21 10.09 48.34
C GLN A 229 -76.99 8.81 48.65
N SER A 230 -76.64 8.16 49.76
CA SER A 230 -77.53 7.35 50.63
C SER A 230 -76.69 6.51 51.61
N ALA A 231 -76.15 7.16 52.64
CA ALA A 231 -75.75 6.49 53.90
C ALA A 231 -75.55 7.51 55.02
N LYS A 232 -76.59 8.31 55.27
CA LYS A 232 -76.90 8.83 56.61
C LYS A 232 -78.34 8.45 56.89
N GLN A 233 -78.53 7.24 57.41
CA GLN A 233 -79.61 6.87 58.33
C GLN A 233 -79.45 5.39 58.69
N LEU A 234 -79.42 5.15 60.01
CA LEU A 234 -79.25 3.91 60.76
C LEU A 234 -77.79 3.51 61.04
#